data_AF-A0A7J8QLL4-F1
#
_entry.id   AF-A0A7J8QLL4-F1
#
_cell.length_a   1.000
_cell.length_b   1.000
_cell.length_c   1.000
_cell.angle_alpha   90.00
_cell.angle_beta   90.00
_cell.angle_gamma   90.00
#
_symmetry.space_group_name_H-M   'P 1'
#
loop_
_entity.id
_entity.type
_entity.pdbx_description
1 polymer ?
#
loop_
_entity_poly.entity_id
_entity_poly.type
_entity_poly.pdbx_seq_one_letter_code
_entity_poly.pdbx_strand_id
1 'polypeptide(L)'
;MRSPLLNKLSVIFGPRPPVSWLLLCFVSVLALIAVFGSSSSNSFDSVTSTPVPEIFTNYRRLKEQAAVDYFELRTILSGSSRQRELGLCGKERENYVPCYNVTANLISGFKDGEEFDRRCEVPRHGSWCLVRPPKDYKIPLRWPAGRDVIWSGNIKITKDQFLSSGGVTKRIMLLEENQIAFHPEDGLIFDGVKDYSRQIAEMLGLGSDSELFQAGVRTVLDIGCGFGSFGAHLVSLKLMTLCIAAYEATGSQVQLALERGLPAMIG
;
A
#
# COMPACT_ATOMS: atom_id res chain seq x y z
N MET A 1 -102.56 -3.95 -25.26
CA MET A 1 -102.85 -5.40 -25.13
C MET A 1 -101.68 -6.08 -24.44
N ARG A 2 -101.93 -6.71 -23.29
CA ARG A 2 -101.20 -7.79 -22.57
C ARG A 2 -99.69 -7.63 -22.22
N SER A 3 -99.35 -8.29 -21.10
CA SER A 3 -98.19 -8.13 -20.21
C SER A 3 -97.10 -9.23 -20.42
N PRO A 4 -96.19 -9.55 -19.46
CA PRO A 4 -94.74 -9.35 -19.57
C PRO A 4 -93.92 -10.66 -19.50
N LEU A 5 -92.59 -10.59 -19.56
CA LEU A 5 -91.71 -11.65 -19.05
C LEU A 5 -90.36 -11.10 -18.58
N LEU A 6 -89.99 -11.51 -17.36
CA LEU A 6 -88.73 -11.35 -16.64
C LEU A 6 -87.52 -11.91 -17.47
N ASN A 7 -86.24 -11.65 -17.22
CA ASN A 7 -85.51 -11.68 -15.95
C ASN A 7 -84.03 -11.24 -16.13
N LYS A 8 -83.49 -10.56 -15.10
CA LYS A 8 -82.14 -10.62 -14.49
C LYS A 8 -80.90 -11.05 -15.32
N LEU A 9 -79.86 -10.21 -15.30
CA LEU A 9 -78.46 -10.64 -15.29
C LEU A 9 -77.70 -9.89 -14.18
N SER A 10 -77.53 -10.60 -13.07
CA SER A 10 -76.81 -10.19 -11.87
C SER A 10 -75.30 -10.37 -12.05
N VAL A 11 -74.57 -9.37 -11.55
CA VAL A 11 -73.14 -9.38 -11.21
C VAL A 11 -72.77 -10.65 -10.43
N ILE A 12 -71.77 -11.39 -10.91
CA ILE A 12 -71.17 -12.53 -10.19
C ILE A 12 -69.70 -12.18 -9.92
N PHE A 13 -69.42 -11.77 -8.68
CA PHE A 13 -68.09 -11.86 -8.08
C PHE A 13 -67.76 -13.35 -7.87
N GLY A 14 -66.72 -13.84 -8.55
CA GLY A 14 -66.18 -15.19 -8.36
C GLY A 14 -65.32 -15.29 -7.09
N PRO A 15 -65.12 -16.52 -6.56
CA PRO A 15 -64.49 -16.75 -5.26
C PRO A 15 -62.97 -16.52 -5.31
N ARG A 16 -62.42 -15.98 -4.22
CA ARG A 16 -60.99 -15.80 -4.00
C ARG A 16 -60.25 -17.14 -4.16
N PRO A 17 -59.12 -17.21 -4.87
CA PRO A 17 -58.34 -18.43 -4.95
C PRO A 17 -57.80 -18.78 -3.55
N PRO A 18 -57.72 -20.08 -3.20
CA PRO A 18 -57.18 -20.49 -1.90
C PRO A 18 -55.71 -20.06 -1.80
N VAL A 19 -55.31 -19.52 -0.65
CA VAL A 19 -53.96 -18.99 -0.36
C VAL A 19 -52.85 -20.00 -0.70
N SER A 20 -53.16 -21.29 -0.65
CA SER A 20 -52.29 -22.40 -1.07
C SER A 20 -51.85 -22.33 -2.54
N TRP A 21 -52.72 -21.90 -3.46
CA TRP A 21 -52.35 -21.73 -4.87
C TRP A 21 -51.43 -20.54 -5.13
N LEU A 22 -51.61 -19.44 -4.39
CA LEU A 22 -50.70 -18.30 -4.45
C LEU A 22 -49.32 -18.66 -3.90
N LEU A 23 -49.26 -19.44 -2.82
CA LEU A 23 -48.02 -19.98 -2.26
C LEU A 23 -47.32 -20.94 -3.25
N LEU A 24 -48.06 -21.85 -3.88
CA LEU A 24 -47.52 -22.76 -4.89
C LEU A 24 -46.97 -22.02 -6.11
N CYS A 25 -47.67 -20.98 -6.58
CA CYS A 25 -47.15 -20.12 -7.64
C CYS A 25 -45.89 -19.38 -7.22
N PHE A 26 -45.82 -18.88 -5.98
CA PHE A 26 -44.66 -18.15 -5.48
C PHE A 26 -43.42 -19.07 -5.32
N VAL A 27 -43.63 -20.29 -4.82
CA VAL A 27 -42.56 -21.31 -4.72
C VAL A 27 -42.10 -21.76 -6.10
N SER A 28 -43.01 -21.92 -7.06
CA SER A 28 -42.68 -22.24 -8.46
C SER A 28 -41.84 -21.14 -9.12
N VAL A 29 -42.16 -19.87 -8.88
CA VAL A 29 -41.38 -18.73 -9.39
C VAL A 29 -39.99 -18.67 -8.76
N LEU A 30 -39.87 -18.90 -7.44
CA LEU A 30 -38.56 -18.96 -6.77
C LEU A 30 -37.70 -20.14 -7.28
N ALA A 31 -38.31 -21.29 -7.53
CA ALA A 31 -37.64 -22.44 -8.13
C ALA A 31 -37.17 -22.13 -9.55
N LEU A 32 -37.99 -21.44 -10.35
CA LEU A 32 -37.61 -20.98 -11.69
C LEU A 32 -36.47 -19.96 -11.63
N ILE A 33 -36.43 -19.04 -10.66
CA ILE A 33 -35.32 -18.10 -10.48
C ILE A 33 -34.04 -18.83 -10.05
N ALA A 34 -34.12 -19.89 -9.24
CA ALA A 34 -32.95 -20.69 -8.88
C ALA A 34 -32.42 -21.52 -10.07
N VAL A 35 -33.33 -22.08 -10.89
CA VAL A 35 -33.01 -22.90 -12.06
C VAL A 35 -32.52 -22.05 -13.25
N PHE A 36 -33.09 -20.85 -13.47
CA PHE A 36 -32.70 -19.94 -14.56
C PHE A 36 -31.72 -18.85 -14.14
N GLY A 37 -31.57 -18.56 -12.85
CA GLY A 37 -30.59 -17.62 -12.31
C GLY A 37 -29.19 -18.21 -12.17
N SER A 38 -29.04 -19.51 -12.41
CA SER A 38 -27.75 -20.19 -12.46
C SER A 38 -27.27 -20.29 -13.91
N SER A 39 -26.93 -19.15 -14.52
CA SER A 39 -26.09 -19.13 -15.72
C SER A 39 -25.29 -17.83 -15.79
N SER A 40 -23.98 -18.03 -15.63
CA SER A 40 -22.84 -17.19 -16.03
C SER A 40 -22.73 -15.78 -15.43
N SER A 41 -22.22 -15.72 -14.18
CA SER A 41 -21.12 -14.80 -13.93
C SER A 41 -19.99 -15.18 -14.87
N ASN A 42 -19.73 -14.38 -15.91
CA ASN A 42 -18.62 -14.61 -16.82
C ASN A 42 -17.34 -14.77 -16.00
N SER A 43 -16.71 -15.92 -16.24
CA SER A 43 -15.42 -16.31 -15.71
C SER A 43 -14.42 -15.18 -15.89
N PHE A 44 -13.75 -14.82 -14.80
CA PHE A 44 -12.40 -14.30 -14.92
C PHE A 44 -11.58 -15.39 -15.61
N ASP A 45 -11.15 -15.15 -16.84
CA ASP A 45 -10.05 -15.90 -17.45
C ASP A 45 -8.76 -15.50 -16.71
N SER A 46 -8.56 -16.06 -15.52
CA SER A 46 -7.22 -16.16 -14.97
C SER A 46 -6.52 -17.21 -15.82
N VAL A 47 -5.73 -16.76 -16.80
CA VAL A 47 -4.70 -17.60 -17.39
C VAL A 47 -3.70 -17.92 -16.27
N THR A 48 -3.95 -19.00 -15.54
CA THR A 48 -2.96 -19.60 -14.65
C THR A 48 -1.88 -20.18 -15.55
N SER A 49 -0.94 -19.33 -15.98
CA SER A 49 0.30 -19.81 -16.56
C SER A 49 1.06 -20.51 -15.44
N THR A 50 1.10 -21.85 -15.49
CA THR A 50 1.99 -22.65 -14.65
C THR A 50 3.41 -22.06 -14.77
N PRO A 51 4.07 -21.73 -13.65
CA PRO A 51 5.37 -21.11 -13.73
C PRO A 51 6.42 -22.17 -14.07
N VAL A 52 6.65 -22.43 -15.37
CA VAL A 52 7.89 -23.06 -15.84
C VAL A 52 9.04 -22.08 -15.61
N PRO A 53 10.04 -22.40 -14.78
CA PRO A 53 11.19 -21.52 -14.58
C PRO A 53 12.06 -21.54 -15.86
N GLU A 54 12.18 -20.40 -16.55
CA GLU A 54 13.19 -20.23 -17.59
C GLU A 54 14.55 -19.95 -16.93
N ILE A 55 15.21 -21.02 -16.50
CA ILE A 55 16.64 -20.96 -16.20
C ILE A 55 17.34 -20.84 -17.56
N PHE A 56 17.87 -19.65 -17.89
CA PHE A 56 18.71 -19.47 -19.08
C PHE A 56 20.04 -20.20 -18.87
N THR A 57 20.08 -21.50 -19.17
CA THR A 57 21.30 -22.32 -19.12
C THR A 57 22.20 -22.12 -20.34
N ASN A 58 21.76 -21.38 -21.36
CA ASN A 58 22.40 -21.34 -22.67
C ASN A 58 22.86 -19.93 -23.06
N TYR A 59 24.19 -19.73 -23.09
CA TYR A 59 24.88 -18.47 -23.44
C TYR A 59 24.37 -17.82 -24.73
N ARG A 60 23.91 -18.64 -25.69
CA ARG A 60 23.34 -18.17 -26.97
C ARG A 60 22.10 -17.29 -26.78
N ARG A 61 21.17 -17.68 -25.90
CA ARG A 61 19.94 -16.92 -25.65
C ARG A 61 20.21 -15.61 -24.94
N LEU A 62 21.18 -15.58 -24.01
CA LEU A 62 21.62 -14.35 -23.36
C LEU A 62 22.23 -13.36 -24.37
N LYS A 63 23.04 -13.87 -25.31
CA LYS A 63 23.63 -13.04 -26.37
C LYS A 63 22.57 -12.49 -27.34
N GLU A 64 21.56 -13.29 -27.68
CA GLU A 64 20.43 -12.86 -28.52
C GLU A 64 19.60 -11.78 -27.82
N GLN A 65 19.26 -11.97 -26.53
CA GLN A 65 18.56 -10.96 -25.74
C GLN A 65 19.36 -9.65 -25.63
N ALA A 66 20.65 -9.74 -25.31
CA ALA A 66 21.51 -8.56 -25.21
C ALA A 66 21.63 -7.79 -26.54
N ALA A 67 21.61 -8.49 -27.67
CA ALA A 67 21.60 -7.85 -28.98
C ALA A 67 20.27 -7.12 -29.22
N VAL A 68 19.13 -7.74 -28.90
CA VAL A 68 17.80 -7.11 -29.00
C VAL A 68 17.72 -5.86 -28.12
N ASP A 69 18.13 -5.98 -26.85
CA ASP A 69 18.15 -4.86 -25.90
C ASP A 69 19.05 -3.71 -26.40
N TYR A 70 20.23 -4.03 -26.95
CA TYR A 70 21.14 -3.03 -27.54
C TYR A 70 20.52 -2.31 -28.75
N PHE A 71 19.80 -3.03 -29.61
CA PHE A 71 19.07 -2.42 -30.73
C PHE A 71 17.92 -1.53 -30.25
N GLU A 72 17.19 -1.93 -29.21
CA GLU A 72 16.13 -1.09 -28.61
C GLU A 72 16.72 0.20 -28.02
N LEU A 73 17.83 0.11 -27.26
CA LEU A 73 18.55 1.27 -26.72
C LEU A 73 19.04 2.21 -27.82
N ARG A 74 19.63 1.67 -28.90
CA ARG A 74 20.09 2.49 -30.04
C ARG A 74 18.94 3.20 -30.74
N THR A 75 17.77 2.58 -30.80
CA THR A 75 16.56 3.16 -31.39
C THR A 75 16.01 4.30 -30.53
N ILE A 76 16.05 4.15 -29.20
CA ILE A 76 15.70 5.22 -28.24
C ILE A 76 16.66 6.41 -28.39
N LEU A 77 17.97 6.15 -28.45
CA LEU A 77 19.01 7.19 -28.58
C LEU A 77 18.94 7.93 -29.92
N SER A 78 18.48 7.27 -30.98
CA SER A 78 18.35 7.86 -32.32
C SER A 78 17.12 8.77 -32.45
N GLY A 79 16.30 8.94 -31.40
CA GLY A 79 15.12 9.81 -31.39
C GLY A 79 14.00 9.37 -32.34
N SER A 80 14.12 8.18 -32.95
CA SER A 80 13.20 7.65 -33.96
C SER A 80 11.99 6.93 -33.34
N SER A 81 12.01 6.65 -32.03
CA SER A 81 10.84 6.10 -31.34
C SER A 81 9.88 7.24 -31.00
N ARG A 82 8.60 7.12 -31.40
CA ARG A 82 7.51 7.73 -30.62
C ARG A 82 7.79 7.34 -29.17
N GLN A 83 7.98 8.30 -28.25
CA GLN A 83 8.06 7.99 -26.83
C GLN A 83 6.93 7.00 -26.54
N ARG A 84 7.26 5.74 -26.19
CA ARG A 84 6.24 4.81 -25.73
C ARG A 84 5.76 5.39 -24.42
N GLU A 85 4.65 6.12 -24.47
CA GLU A 85 3.99 6.60 -23.27
C GLU A 85 3.64 5.36 -22.46
N LEU A 86 4.32 5.20 -21.33
CA LEU A 86 4.05 4.11 -20.42
C LEU A 86 2.65 4.34 -19.86
N GLY A 87 1.76 3.36 -20.06
CA GLY A 87 0.45 3.38 -19.44
C GLY A 87 0.56 3.38 -17.92
N LEU A 88 -0.45 3.92 -17.25
CA LEU A 88 -0.55 3.83 -15.80
C LEU A 88 -0.87 2.38 -15.40
N CYS A 89 -0.22 1.87 -14.35
CA CYS A 89 -0.59 0.61 -13.75
C CYS A 89 -2.03 0.68 -13.19
N GLY A 90 -2.65 -0.50 -13.02
CA GLY A 90 -3.93 -0.62 -12.34
C GLY A 90 -3.83 -0.19 -10.86
N LYS A 91 -5.00 0.03 -10.24
CA LYS A 91 -5.10 0.52 -8.86
C LYS A 91 -4.53 -0.47 -7.83
N GLU A 92 -4.49 -1.74 -8.17
CA GLU A 92 -3.89 -2.81 -7.37
C GLU A 92 -2.39 -2.63 -7.15
N ARG A 93 -1.71 -1.85 -7.99
CA ARG A 93 -0.28 -1.54 -7.86
C ARG A 93 0.00 -0.21 -7.16
N GLU A 94 -1.01 0.44 -6.57
CA GLU A 94 -0.80 1.62 -5.72
C GLU A 94 0.11 1.26 -4.52
N ASN A 95 1.17 2.04 -4.28
CA ASN A 95 2.22 1.73 -3.30
C ASN A 95 2.95 0.40 -3.55
N TYR A 96 3.05 -0.04 -4.81
CA TYR A 96 3.80 -1.24 -5.15
C TYR A 96 5.29 -1.10 -4.82
N VAL A 97 5.81 -2.03 -4.01
CA VAL A 97 7.23 -2.15 -3.72
C VAL A 97 7.78 -3.40 -4.44
N PRO A 98 8.76 -3.24 -5.35
CA PRO A 98 9.35 -4.38 -6.05
C PRO A 98 9.88 -5.46 -5.10
N CYS A 99 9.67 -6.73 -5.45
CA CYS A 99 10.07 -7.91 -4.67
C CYS A 99 9.39 -8.11 -3.30
N TYR A 100 8.43 -7.27 -2.92
CA TYR A 100 7.64 -7.45 -1.71
C TYR A 100 6.19 -7.69 -2.11
N ASN A 101 5.80 -8.98 -2.20
CA ASN A 101 4.43 -9.39 -2.50
C ASN A 101 3.92 -10.34 -1.43
N VAL A 102 3.32 -9.76 -0.38
CA VAL A 102 2.78 -10.50 0.77
C VAL A 102 1.77 -11.55 0.32
N THR A 103 0.88 -11.23 -0.62
CA THR A 103 -0.13 -12.17 -1.11
C THR A 103 0.51 -13.36 -1.83
N ALA A 104 1.47 -13.13 -2.72
CA ALA A 104 2.17 -14.21 -3.40
C ALA A 104 3.00 -15.06 -2.43
N ASN A 105 3.62 -14.42 -1.42
CA ASN A 105 4.38 -15.11 -0.41
C ASN A 105 3.48 -16.04 0.43
N LEU A 106 2.33 -15.54 0.89
CA LEU A 106 1.34 -16.33 1.62
C LEU A 106 0.82 -17.53 0.79
N ILE A 107 0.55 -17.34 -0.50
CA ILE A 107 0.11 -18.41 -1.41
C ILE A 107 1.21 -19.46 -1.59
N SER A 108 2.48 -19.04 -1.57
CA SER A 108 3.65 -19.92 -1.67
C SER A 108 3.94 -20.69 -0.37
N GLY A 109 3.18 -20.45 0.70
CA GLY A 109 3.28 -21.15 1.97
C GLY A 109 4.13 -20.46 3.02
N PHE A 110 4.64 -19.25 2.76
CA PHE A 110 5.37 -18.45 3.76
C PHE A 110 4.41 -17.93 4.82
N LYS A 111 4.81 -18.08 6.09
CA LYS A 111 4.03 -17.75 7.27
C LYS A 111 4.97 -17.26 8.37
N ASP A 112 4.39 -16.84 9.51
CA ASP A 112 5.13 -16.48 10.72
C ASP A 112 6.16 -15.35 10.50
N GLY A 113 5.85 -14.41 9.59
CA GLY A 113 6.68 -13.24 9.28
C GLY A 113 7.45 -13.36 7.97
N GLU A 114 7.66 -14.58 7.46
CA GLU A 114 8.35 -14.83 6.19
C GLU A 114 7.59 -14.25 4.99
N GLU A 115 6.29 -13.94 5.14
CA GLU A 115 5.50 -13.30 4.11
C GLU A 115 5.94 -11.86 3.78
N PHE A 116 6.69 -11.21 4.68
CA PHE A 116 7.26 -9.88 4.49
C PHE A 116 8.68 -9.90 3.93
N ASP A 117 9.27 -11.09 3.75
CA ASP A 117 10.62 -11.21 3.22
C ASP A 117 10.68 -10.82 1.74
N ARG A 118 11.83 -10.24 1.38
CA ARG A 118 12.12 -9.88 0.00
C ARG A 118 12.25 -11.11 -0.87
N ARG A 119 11.33 -11.28 -1.81
CA ARG A 119 11.37 -12.34 -2.83
C ARG A 119 11.25 -11.73 -4.21
N CYS A 120 12.40 -11.59 -4.86
CA CYS A 120 12.45 -11.17 -6.26
C CYS A 120 12.29 -12.41 -7.15
N GLU A 121 11.10 -12.59 -7.70
CA GLU A 121 10.95 -13.46 -8.86
C GLU A 121 11.62 -12.79 -10.07
N VAL A 122 12.28 -13.58 -10.93
CA VAL A 122 12.79 -13.06 -12.20
C VAL A 122 11.58 -12.63 -13.03
N PRO A 123 11.47 -11.34 -13.39
CA PRO A 123 10.30 -10.87 -14.09
C PRO A 123 10.16 -11.60 -15.42
N ARG A 124 9.03 -12.26 -15.62
CA ARG A 124 8.59 -12.67 -16.96
C ARG A 124 8.28 -11.40 -17.75
N HIS A 125 8.60 -11.40 -19.04
CA HIS A 125 8.35 -10.29 -19.98
C HIS A 125 6.95 -9.71 -19.77
N GLY A 126 6.86 -8.62 -19.00
CA GLY A 126 5.63 -7.92 -18.66
C GLY A 126 5.67 -6.52 -19.25
N SER A 127 4.51 -5.99 -19.61
CA SER A 127 4.41 -4.59 -20.06
C SER A 127 4.82 -3.65 -18.92
N TRP A 128 5.80 -2.80 -19.19
CA TRP A 128 6.20 -1.71 -18.30
C TRP A 128 5.01 -0.74 -18.10
N CYS A 129 4.74 -0.36 -16.85
CA CYS A 129 3.70 0.60 -16.51
C CYS A 129 4.17 1.54 -15.40
N LEU A 130 3.59 2.75 -15.34
CA LEU A 130 3.87 3.75 -14.30
C LEU A 130 2.96 3.52 -13.10
N VAL A 131 3.55 3.27 -11.94
CA VAL A 131 2.84 3.16 -10.66
C VAL A 131 2.28 4.53 -10.27
N ARG A 132 1.01 4.57 -9.89
CA ARG A 132 0.36 5.83 -9.46
C ARG A 132 0.73 6.15 -8.01
N PRO A 133 0.94 7.43 -7.67
CA PRO A 133 0.97 7.83 -6.28
C PRO A 133 -0.42 7.62 -5.63
N PRO A 134 -0.49 7.56 -4.30
CA PRO A 134 -1.75 7.54 -3.57
C PRO A 134 -2.67 8.70 -3.96
N LYS A 135 -3.99 8.47 -3.88
CA LYS A 135 -5.00 9.45 -4.32
C LYS A 135 -4.84 10.82 -3.67
N ASP A 136 -4.47 10.84 -2.39
CA ASP A 136 -4.35 12.06 -1.59
C ASP A 136 -2.87 12.42 -1.32
N TYR A 137 -1.96 11.90 -2.15
CA TYR A 137 -0.53 12.18 -2.04
C TYR A 137 -0.24 13.66 -2.27
N LYS A 138 0.60 14.22 -1.42
CA LYS A 138 1.09 15.60 -1.47
C LYS A 138 2.60 15.61 -1.52
N ILE A 139 3.18 16.67 -2.05
CA ILE A 139 4.64 16.83 -2.05
C ILE A 139 5.13 16.94 -0.59
N PRO A 140 6.14 16.16 -0.17
CA PRO A 140 6.68 16.22 1.19
C PRO A 140 7.18 17.62 1.55
N LEU A 141 7.04 18.00 2.83
CA LEU A 141 7.56 19.28 3.32
C LEU A 141 9.08 19.27 3.28
N ARG A 142 9.69 20.37 2.82
CA ARG A 142 11.15 20.50 2.77
C ARG A 142 11.73 20.56 4.18
N TRP A 143 12.96 20.09 4.34
CA TRP A 143 13.72 20.29 5.57
C TRP A 143 13.89 21.79 5.87
N PRO A 144 13.70 22.26 7.11
CA PRO A 144 13.47 21.49 8.35
C PRO A 144 11.99 21.24 8.68
N ALA A 145 11.02 21.76 7.92
CA ALA A 145 9.60 21.59 8.25
C ALA A 145 9.16 20.11 8.23
N GLY A 146 9.69 19.31 7.29
CA GLY A 146 9.48 17.86 7.24
C GLY A 146 9.96 17.11 8.49
N ARG A 147 10.86 17.73 9.28
CA ARG A 147 11.28 17.18 10.56
C ARG A 147 10.09 16.96 11.48
N ASP A 148 9.23 17.96 11.62
CA ASP A 148 8.21 17.97 12.69
C ASP A 148 6.82 17.61 12.17
N VAL A 149 6.58 17.76 10.86
CA VAL A 149 5.25 17.58 10.28
C VAL A 149 5.34 16.90 8.91
N ILE A 150 4.39 15.99 8.65
CA ILE A 150 4.21 15.33 7.35
C ILE A 150 2.73 15.24 6.97
N TRP A 151 2.46 14.88 5.72
CA TRP A 151 1.10 14.65 5.23
C TRP A 151 0.62 13.24 5.57
N SER A 152 -0.55 13.12 6.20
CA SER A 152 -1.13 11.82 6.52
C SER A 152 -1.48 11.01 5.26
N GLY A 153 -1.87 11.69 4.17
CA GLY A 153 -2.22 11.08 2.88
C GLY A 153 -1.05 10.39 2.16
N ASN A 154 0.19 10.66 2.57
CA ASN A 154 1.37 10.04 1.97
C ASN A 154 1.74 8.69 2.60
N ILE A 155 1.13 8.34 3.73
CA ILE A 155 1.44 7.13 4.47
C ILE A 155 0.19 6.29 4.61
N LYS A 156 0.34 5.00 4.34
CA LYS A 156 -0.70 4.01 4.57
C LYS A 156 -0.67 3.56 6.03
N ILE A 157 -1.28 4.31 6.94
CA ILE A 157 -1.39 3.95 8.37
C ILE A 157 -2.83 3.51 8.71
N THR A 158 -3.00 2.45 9.51
CA THR A 158 -4.32 2.02 9.97
C THR A 158 -4.78 2.88 11.15
N LYS A 159 -6.11 2.97 11.36
CA LYS A 159 -6.68 3.67 12.52
C LYS A 159 -6.18 3.07 13.83
N ASP A 160 -6.04 1.74 13.90
CA ASP A 160 -5.56 1.07 15.10
C ASP A 160 -4.08 1.38 15.35
N GLN A 161 -3.23 1.42 14.33
CA GLN A 161 -1.82 1.83 14.50
C GLN A 161 -1.69 3.30 14.94
N PHE A 162 -2.62 4.15 14.47
CA PHE A 162 -2.74 5.53 14.91
C PHE A 162 -3.25 5.64 16.36
N LEU A 163 -4.24 4.82 16.76
CA LEU A 163 -4.88 4.84 18.09
C LEU A 163 -4.10 4.05 19.16
N SER A 164 -3.36 3.00 18.79
CA SER A 164 -2.41 2.29 19.65
C SER A 164 -1.19 3.15 19.97
N SER A 165 -0.87 4.13 19.10
CA SER A 165 0.03 5.25 19.44
C SER A 165 -0.62 6.27 20.41
N GLY A 166 -1.91 6.12 20.71
CA GLY A 166 -2.73 6.97 21.60
C GLY A 166 -2.80 6.52 23.06
N GLY A 167 -1.92 5.62 23.51
CA GLY A 167 -1.59 5.48 24.93
C GLY A 167 -0.83 6.72 25.45
N VAL A 168 -0.55 6.78 26.76
CA VAL A 168 0.04 7.91 27.54
C VAL A 168 1.34 8.52 26.95
N THR A 169 1.87 7.99 25.85
CA THR A 169 3.04 8.47 25.10
C THR A 169 2.61 9.09 23.76
N LYS A 170 2.13 10.35 23.79
CA LYS A 170 1.82 11.19 22.62
C LYS A 170 3.05 11.41 21.71
N ARG A 171 3.45 10.42 20.90
CA ARG A 171 4.62 10.58 19.98
C ARG A 171 4.24 11.14 18.61
N ILE A 172 2.98 10.94 18.21
CA ILE A 172 2.40 11.45 16.98
C ILE A 172 1.02 12.06 17.27
N MET A 173 0.70 13.18 16.62
CA MET A 173 -0.58 13.85 16.74
C MET A 173 -1.12 14.17 15.34
N LEU A 174 -2.38 13.83 15.07
CA LEU A 174 -3.04 14.29 13.86
C LEU A 174 -3.46 15.74 14.10
N LEU A 175 -2.88 16.64 13.34
CA LEU A 175 -3.28 18.04 13.31
C LEU A 175 -4.53 18.19 12.44
N GLU A 176 -5.23 19.32 12.61
CA GLU A 176 -6.23 19.78 11.67
C GLU A 176 -5.60 19.83 10.26
N GLU A 177 -6.35 19.44 9.22
CA GLU A 177 -5.90 19.40 7.80
C GLU A 177 -5.05 18.21 7.30
N ASN A 178 -5.24 16.99 7.82
CA ASN A 178 -4.56 15.78 7.32
C ASN A 178 -3.03 15.85 7.44
N GLN A 179 -2.54 16.44 8.52
CA GLN A 179 -1.11 16.50 8.85
C GLN A 179 -0.84 15.66 10.09
N ILE A 180 0.31 14.99 10.11
CA ILE A 180 0.81 14.26 11.27
C ILE A 180 1.98 15.08 11.80
N ALA A 181 1.84 15.59 13.02
CA ALA A 181 2.92 16.18 13.76
C ALA A 181 3.62 15.12 14.62
N PHE A 182 4.94 15.23 14.69
CA PHE A 182 5.79 14.46 15.60
C PHE A 182 6.16 15.38 16.73
N HIS A 183 5.71 15.04 17.94
CA HIS A 183 5.76 15.93 19.10
C HIS A 183 7.11 16.64 19.26
N PRO A 184 7.12 17.97 19.10
CA PRO A 184 8.13 18.85 19.68
C PRO A 184 7.51 19.47 20.94
N GLU A 185 8.11 19.28 22.11
CA GLU A 185 7.86 20.17 23.27
C GLU A 185 6.48 20.18 23.98
N ASP A 186 5.93 19.04 24.42
CA ASP A 186 5.13 19.08 25.66
C ASP A 186 6.09 18.73 26.79
N GLY A 187 6.50 19.72 27.58
CA GLY A 187 7.53 19.70 28.63
C GLY A 187 7.32 18.69 29.78
N LEU A 188 7.18 17.41 29.44
CA LEU A 188 7.10 16.27 30.34
C LEU A 188 8.44 15.52 30.28
N ILE A 189 9.39 16.07 31.03
CA ILE A 189 10.39 15.39 31.87
C ILE A 189 11.44 14.47 31.19
N PHE A 190 11.30 14.04 29.94
CA PHE A 190 12.34 13.31 29.20
C PHE A 190 12.22 13.57 27.69
N ASP A 191 13.14 14.35 27.12
CA ASP A 191 13.36 14.35 25.66
C ASP A 191 14.13 13.07 25.35
N GLY A 192 13.42 11.93 25.32
CA GLY A 192 14.02 10.61 25.24
C GLY A 192 14.97 10.43 24.06
N VAL A 193 14.80 11.20 22.98
CA VAL A 193 15.71 11.18 21.83
C VAL A 193 17.00 11.93 22.13
N LYS A 194 16.90 13.15 22.65
CA LYS A 194 18.09 13.94 23.03
C LYS A 194 18.86 13.27 24.16
N ASP A 195 18.16 12.76 25.17
CA ASP A 195 18.77 12.02 26.28
C ASP A 195 19.46 10.74 25.80
N TYR A 196 18.87 10.03 24.84
CA TYR A 196 19.50 8.87 24.22
C TYR A 196 20.74 9.26 23.41
N SER A 197 20.67 10.32 22.60
CA SER A 197 21.82 10.82 21.82
C SER A 197 22.97 11.31 22.71
N ARG A 198 22.65 11.94 23.84
CA ARG A 198 23.62 12.37 24.84
C ARG A 198 24.31 11.16 25.49
N GLN A 199 23.56 10.13 25.87
CA GLN A 199 24.15 8.90 26.41
C GLN A 199 25.12 8.26 25.39
N ILE A 200 24.80 8.26 24.10
CA ILE A 200 25.72 7.79 23.05
C ILE A 200 27.01 8.63 23.03
N ALA A 201 26.89 9.95 23.11
CA ALA A 201 28.05 10.83 23.14
C ALA A 201 28.92 10.60 24.40
N GLU A 202 28.30 10.44 25.57
CA GLU A 202 28.98 10.13 26.82
C GLU A 202 29.73 8.77 26.75
N MET A 203 29.12 7.75 26.13
CA MET A 203 29.79 6.47 25.88
C MET A 203 31.02 6.59 24.96
N LEU A 204 31.08 7.62 24.11
CA LEU A 204 32.22 7.97 23.27
C LEU A 204 33.23 8.90 23.98
N GLY A 205 33.00 9.24 25.25
CA GLY A 205 33.85 10.14 26.03
C GLY A 205 33.66 11.63 25.71
N LEU A 206 32.53 12.00 25.09
CA LEU A 206 32.19 13.38 24.77
C LEU A 206 31.31 14.01 25.86
N GLY A 207 31.31 15.34 25.96
CA GLY A 207 30.49 16.08 26.92
C GLY A 207 29.02 16.22 26.49
N SER A 208 28.75 16.13 25.18
CA SER A 208 27.40 16.26 24.61
C SER A 208 27.28 15.66 23.22
N ASP A 209 26.05 15.38 22.79
CA ASP A 209 25.69 14.98 21.42
C ASP A 209 26.10 16.03 20.37
N SER A 210 26.14 17.31 20.73
CA SER A 210 26.59 18.38 19.83
C SER A 210 28.07 18.27 19.42
N GLU A 211 28.89 17.54 20.19
CA GLU A 211 30.31 17.32 19.91
C GLU A 211 30.55 16.18 18.92
N LEU A 212 29.54 15.34 18.62
CA LEU A 212 29.68 14.17 17.74
C LEU A 212 30.28 14.53 16.38
N PHE A 213 29.86 15.65 15.79
CA PHE A 213 30.39 16.12 14.50
C PHE A 213 31.87 16.54 14.59
N GLN A 214 32.27 17.17 15.70
CA GLN A 214 33.66 17.59 15.94
C GLN A 214 34.55 16.38 16.23
N ALA A 215 34.00 15.37 16.91
CA ALA A 215 34.64 14.08 17.15
C ALA A 215 34.81 13.22 15.88
N GLY A 216 34.33 13.69 14.72
CA GLY A 216 34.52 13.05 13.43
C GLY A 216 33.38 12.14 12.99
N VAL A 217 32.29 12.04 13.76
CA VAL A 217 31.08 11.34 13.32
C VAL A 217 30.43 12.12 12.18
N ARG A 218 30.18 11.45 11.05
CA ARG A 218 29.57 12.07 9.85
C ARG A 218 28.28 11.39 9.45
N THR A 219 28.25 10.07 9.56
CA THR A 219 27.13 9.24 9.12
C THR A 219 26.73 8.30 10.24
N VAL A 220 25.43 8.17 10.47
CA VAL A 220 24.85 7.26 11.46
C VAL A 220 23.86 6.34 10.77
N LEU A 221 23.99 5.04 11.04
CA LEU A 221 23.05 4.02 10.59
C LEU A 221 22.01 3.79 11.70
N ASP A 222 20.75 4.09 11.42
CA ASP A 222 19.62 3.88 12.34
C ASP A 222 18.84 2.66 11.88
N ILE A 223 18.89 1.57 12.65
CA ILE A 223 18.20 0.30 12.33
C ILE A 223 16.92 0.22 13.16
N GLY A 224 15.77 0.09 12.50
CA GLY A 224 14.48 0.10 13.18
C GLY A 224 14.09 1.49 13.69
N CYS A 225 14.12 2.46 12.77
CA CYS A 225 14.07 3.91 13.03
C CYS A 225 12.77 4.40 13.68
N GLY A 226 11.73 3.55 13.78
CA GLY A 226 10.42 3.90 14.30
C GLY A 226 9.80 5.06 13.53
N PHE A 227 9.53 6.16 14.22
CA PHE A 227 9.00 7.38 13.59
C PHE A 227 10.07 8.25 12.92
N GLY A 228 11.35 7.88 12.98
CA GLY A 228 12.48 8.64 12.43
C GLY A 228 12.95 9.81 13.32
N SER A 229 12.44 9.94 14.55
CA SER A 229 12.74 11.09 15.42
C SER A 229 14.22 11.16 15.84
N PHE A 230 14.88 10.01 16.07
CA PHE A 230 16.32 9.98 16.38
C PHE A 230 17.15 10.46 15.20
N GLY A 231 16.92 9.92 14.00
CA GLY A 231 17.59 10.40 12.80
C GLY A 231 17.34 11.88 12.52
N ALA A 232 16.14 12.38 12.77
CA ALA A 232 15.81 13.80 12.59
C ALA A 232 16.55 14.72 13.59
N HIS A 233 16.72 14.27 14.84
CA HIS A 233 17.56 14.96 15.84
C HIS A 233 19.02 15.05 15.39
N LEU A 234 19.61 13.92 14.98
CA LEU A 234 21.00 13.88 14.52
C LEU A 234 21.24 14.72 13.26
N VAL A 235 20.30 14.76 12.31
CA VAL A 235 20.38 15.66 11.15
C VAL A 235 20.37 17.13 11.57
N SER A 236 19.64 17.49 12.62
CA SER A 236 19.68 18.84 13.20
C SER A 236 21.06 19.19 13.78
N LEU A 237 21.84 18.17 14.18
CA LEU A 237 23.25 18.29 14.61
C LEU A 237 24.27 18.18 13.46
N LYS A 238 23.81 18.25 12.20
CA LYS A 238 24.63 18.14 10.97
C LYS A 238 25.25 16.75 10.75
N LEU A 239 24.66 15.71 11.32
CA LEU A 239 25.03 14.32 11.06
C LEU A 239 24.09 13.73 9.99
N MET A 240 24.64 12.99 9.03
CA MET A 240 23.83 12.31 8.02
C MET A 240 23.31 11.00 8.59
N THR A 241 21.99 10.86 8.74
CA THR A 241 21.40 9.61 9.21
C THR A 241 20.80 8.83 8.05
N LEU A 242 21.09 7.53 7.97
CA LEU A 242 20.41 6.60 7.07
C LEU A 242 19.55 5.67 7.90
N CYS A 243 18.24 5.69 7.62
CA CYS A 243 17.29 4.78 8.22
C CYS A 243 17.23 3.45 7.44
N ILE A 244 17.36 2.32 8.13
CA ILE A 244 17.10 0.99 7.59
C ILE A 244 16.04 0.31 8.46
N ALA A 245 14.95 -0.14 7.85
CA ALA A 245 13.91 -0.89 8.56
C ALA A 245 13.31 -1.96 7.66
N ALA A 246 12.67 -2.96 8.27
CA ALA A 246 11.98 -4.02 7.55
C ALA A 246 10.82 -3.45 6.70
N TYR A 247 10.41 -4.22 5.70
CA TYR A 247 9.23 -3.89 4.92
C TYR A 247 7.96 -4.05 5.79
N GLU A 248 7.11 -3.03 5.78
CA GLU A 248 5.82 -3.05 6.45
C GLU A 248 4.75 -2.56 5.48
N ALA A 249 3.70 -3.35 5.27
CA ALA A 249 2.63 -3.01 4.32
C ALA A 249 1.78 -1.81 4.79
N THR A 250 1.79 -1.51 6.09
CA THR A 250 1.11 -0.36 6.72
C THR A 250 1.99 0.24 7.79
N GLY A 251 2.05 1.57 7.85
CA GLY A 251 2.83 2.33 8.82
C GLY A 251 4.34 2.09 8.71
N SER A 252 4.83 1.91 7.48
CA SER A 252 6.24 1.71 7.18
C SER A 252 7.13 2.79 7.79
N GLN A 253 8.07 2.37 8.62
CA GLN A 253 9.11 3.24 9.20
C GLN A 253 9.97 3.90 8.11
N VAL A 254 10.25 3.16 7.02
CA VAL A 254 10.98 3.69 5.86
C VAL A 254 10.18 4.80 5.19
N GLN A 255 8.89 4.59 4.91
CA GLN A 255 8.04 5.63 4.32
C GLN A 255 7.95 6.85 5.25
N LEU A 256 7.74 6.64 6.55
CA LEU A 256 7.72 7.71 7.55
C LEU A 256 9.00 8.56 7.52
N ALA A 257 10.17 7.92 7.49
CA ALA A 257 11.45 8.62 7.41
C ALA A 257 11.61 9.41 6.09
N LEU A 258 11.23 8.83 4.95
CA LEU A 258 11.27 9.51 3.65
C LEU A 258 10.35 10.73 3.61
N GLU A 259 9.12 10.61 4.13
CA GLU A 259 8.16 11.71 4.19
C GLU A 259 8.62 12.85 5.09
N ARG A 260 9.45 12.55 6.10
CA ARG A 260 10.13 13.54 6.95
C ARG A 260 11.38 14.17 6.31
N GLY A 261 11.77 13.71 5.11
CA GLY A 261 12.95 14.17 4.39
C GLY A 261 14.26 13.53 4.84
N LEU A 262 14.20 12.36 5.50
CA LEU A 262 15.37 11.61 5.93
C LEU A 262 15.71 10.52 4.90
N PRO A 263 17.01 10.27 4.62
CA PRO A 263 17.42 9.10 3.83
C PRO A 263 16.96 7.80 4.50
N ALA A 264 16.27 6.94 3.75
CA ALA A 264 15.82 5.65 4.25
C ALA A 264 15.78 4.57 3.17
N MET A 265 15.94 3.31 3.58
CA MET A 265 15.78 2.15 2.71
C MET A 265 15.19 0.96 3.47
N ILE A 266 14.61 0.04 2.72
CA ILE A 266 14.16 -1.25 3.26
C ILE A 266 15.38 -2.16 3.43
N GLY A 267 15.49 -2.78 4.61
CA GLY A 267 16.55 -3.72 5.00
C GLY A 267 16.15 -5.18 4.89
#